data_AF-A0A3C1HSQ1-F1
#
_entry.id   AF-A0A3C1HSQ1-F1
#
_cell.length_a   1.000
_cell.length_b   1.000
_cell.length_c   1.000
_cell.angle_alpha   90.00
_cell.angle_beta   90.00
_cell.angle_gamma   90.00
#
_symmetry.space_group_name_H-M   'P 1'
#
loop_
_entity.id
_entity.type
_entity.pdbx_description
1 polymer ?
#
loop_
_entity_poly.entity_id
_entity_poly.type
_entity_poly.pdbx_seq_one_letter_code
_entity_poly.pdbx_strand_id
1 'polypeptide(L)'
;MKNIVEELKEKIIACDYKVNFEEALSLYSFEDAGQLFSAANQIRMAKCPRETSVCSIINAKQGNCGEDCKYCAQSCRWKTSCKPSGLIGLEEAVEKCRKALDFKVPRLSLVTAGRALIGKDFLHLLECFRAISKQCPGLKTCASLGIISYQQMLDLKAAGVVRYHHNLETSREFFPNICTTHTWQERMDTLLAARKAGLELCCGG
;
A
#
# COMPACT_ATOMS: atom_id res chain seq x y z
N MET A 1 11.24 -13.88 -36.52
CA MET A 1 11.25 -12.56 -35.82
C MET A 1 10.84 -12.82 -34.38
N LYS A 2 11.48 -12.17 -33.41
CA LYS A 2 11.01 -12.23 -32.02
C LYS A 2 9.68 -11.47 -31.93
N ASN A 3 8.77 -11.94 -31.08
CA ASN A 3 7.55 -11.20 -30.82
C ASN A 3 7.80 -10.14 -29.72
N ILE A 4 6.84 -9.24 -29.54
CA ILE A 4 6.93 -8.12 -28.59
C ILE A 4 7.25 -8.58 -27.16
N VAL A 5 6.73 -9.73 -26.73
CA VAL A 5 6.97 -10.28 -25.38
C VAL A 5 8.45 -10.61 -25.18
N GLU A 6 9.07 -11.31 -26.14
CA GLU A 6 10.49 -11.67 -26.06
C GLU A 6 11.39 -10.44 -26.17
N GLU A 7 11.07 -9.49 -27.05
CA GLU A 7 11.84 -8.26 -27.23
C GLU A 7 11.83 -7.39 -25.96
N LEU A 8 10.66 -7.20 -25.35
CA LEU A 8 10.54 -6.41 -24.12
C LEU A 8 11.21 -7.10 -22.94
N LYS A 9 11.05 -8.42 -22.81
CA LYS A 9 11.75 -9.22 -21.78
C LYS A 9 13.26 -9.02 -21.86
N GLU A 10 13.84 -9.12 -23.04
CA GLU A 10 15.29 -8.96 -23.23
C GLU A 10 15.75 -7.53 -22.91
N LYS A 11 15.01 -6.51 -23.36
CA LYS A 11 15.31 -5.10 -23.03
C LYS A 11 15.22 -4.85 -21.52
N ILE A 12 14.19 -5.35 -20.85
CA ILE A 12 14.02 -5.21 -19.39
C ILE A 12 15.18 -5.87 -18.65
N ILE A 13 15.57 -7.09 -19.04
CA ILE A 13 16.69 -7.79 -18.41
C ILE A 13 18.02 -7.05 -18.65
N ALA A 14 18.26 -6.60 -19.88
CA ALA A 14 19.55 -6.02 -20.27
C ALA A 14 19.76 -4.58 -19.75
N CYS A 15 18.74 -3.73 -19.77
CA CYS A 15 18.91 -2.29 -19.51
C CYS A 15 17.78 -1.64 -18.69
N ASP A 16 16.99 -2.43 -17.95
CA ASP A 16 15.88 -1.93 -17.11
C ASP A 16 14.90 -1.04 -17.91
N TYR A 17 14.68 -1.43 -19.16
CA TYR A 17 13.77 -0.74 -20.07
C TYR A 17 12.37 -0.59 -19.47
N LYS A 18 11.79 0.61 -19.60
CA LYS A 18 10.45 0.90 -19.12
C LYS A 18 9.46 0.76 -20.27
N VAL A 19 8.58 -0.22 -20.14
CA VAL A 19 7.45 -0.44 -21.07
C VAL A 19 6.62 0.84 -21.16
N ASN A 20 6.42 1.33 -22.39
CA ASN A 20 5.60 2.50 -22.64
C ASN A 20 4.10 2.13 -22.77
N PHE A 21 3.24 3.13 -22.94
CA PHE A 21 1.79 2.92 -22.98
C PHE A 21 1.35 2.01 -24.13
N GLU A 22 1.85 2.22 -25.35
CA GLU A 22 1.48 1.42 -26.53
C GLU A 22 1.97 -0.03 -26.43
N GLU A 23 3.16 -0.22 -25.88
CA GLU A 23 3.70 -1.55 -25.61
C GLU A 23 2.88 -2.26 -24.53
N ALA A 24 2.49 -1.57 -23.45
CA ALA A 24 1.64 -2.14 -22.41
C ALA A 24 0.26 -2.54 -22.95
N LEU A 25 -0.32 -1.73 -23.83
CA LEU A 25 -1.59 -2.06 -24.50
C LEU A 25 -1.45 -3.28 -25.41
N SER A 26 -0.33 -3.35 -26.16
CA SER A 26 -0.02 -4.51 -26.99
C SER A 26 0.16 -5.79 -26.18
N LEU A 27 0.78 -5.71 -25.00
CA LEU A 27 0.90 -6.83 -24.06
C LEU A 27 -0.46 -7.23 -23.47
N TYR A 28 -1.34 -6.27 -23.17
CA TYR A 28 -2.67 -6.54 -22.66
C TYR A 28 -3.54 -7.30 -23.68
N SER A 29 -3.41 -6.99 -24.96
CA SER A 29 -4.12 -7.67 -26.05
C SER A 29 -3.42 -8.93 -26.56
N PHE A 30 -2.32 -9.36 -25.95
CA PHE A 30 -1.57 -10.52 -26.40
C PHE A 30 -2.28 -11.82 -25.99
N GLU A 31 -2.55 -12.70 -26.97
CA GLU A 31 -3.42 -13.87 -26.77
C GLU A 31 -2.79 -14.98 -25.91
N ASP A 32 -1.48 -15.19 -26.02
CA ASP A 32 -0.79 -16.26 -25.27
C ASP A 32 -0.34 -15.78 -23.89
N ALA A 33 -1.25 -15.93 -22.92
CA ALA A 33 -0.98 -15.67 -21.51
C ALA A 33 0.16 -16.55 -20.94
N GLY A 34 0.35 -17.77 -21.46
CA GLY A 34 1.41 -18.66 -21.02
C GLY A 34 2.80 -18.08 -21.33
N GLN A 35 2.96 -17.48 -22.50
CA GLN A 35 4.19 -16.78 -22.85
C GLN A 35 4.41 -15.55 -21.97
N LEU A 36 3.36 -14.76 -21.69
CA LEU A 36 3.46 -13.62 -20.76
C LEU A 36 3.94 -14.05 -19.37
N PHE A 37 3.36 -15.12 -18.80
CA PHE A 37 3.77 -15.64 -17.51
C PHE A 37 5.22 -16.13 -17.51
N SER A 38 5.63 -16.84 -18.57
CA SER A 38 7.01 -17.32 -18.71
C SER A 38 8.01 -16.15 -18.78
N ALA A 39 7.73 -15.13 -19.58
CA ALA A 39 8.58 -13.96 -19.72
C ALA A 39 8.67 -13.15 -18.41
N ALA A 40 7.54 -12.89 -17.75
CA ALA A 40 7.50 -12.23 -16.44
C ALA A 40 8.32 -13.00 -15.39
N ASN A 41 8.23 -14.34 -15.40
CA ASN A 41 8.99 -15.19 -14.51
C ASN A 41 10.50 -15.12 -14.78
N GLN A 42 10.91 -15.08 -16.04
CA GLN A 42 12.31 -14.93 -16.45
C GLN A 42 12.88 -13.57 -16.00
N ILE A 43 12.14 -12.47 -16.18
CA ILE A 43 12.51 -11.14 -15.65
C ILE A 43 12.71 -11.22 -14.14
N ARG A 44 11.73 -11.80 -13.42
CA ARG A 44 11.75 -11.96 -11.97
C ARG A 44 12.91 -12.84 -11.49
N MET A 45 13.32 -13.88 -12.24
CA MET A 45 14.52 -14.68 -11.94
C MET A 45 15.82 -13.90 -12.13
N ALA A 46 15.88 -13.00 -13.12
CA ALA A 46 17.07 -12.24 -13.46
C ALA A 46 17.27 -11.01 -12.55
N LYS A 47 16.18 -10.40 -12.08
CA LYS A 47 16.20 -9.09 -11.41
C LYS A 47 15.87 -9.16 -9.91
N CYS A 48 15.20 -10.21 -9.45
CA CYS A 48 14.77 -10.32 -8.04
C CYS A 48 15.49 -11.47 -7.33
N PRO A 49 15.75 -11.34 -6.01
CA PRO A 49 16.17 -12.46 -5.17
C PRO A 49 15.18 -13.63 -5.25
N ARG A 50 15.68 -14.85 -5.04
CA ARG A 50 14.83 -16.07 -4.96
C ARG A 50 14.23 -16.24 -3.57
N GLU A 51 13.65 -15.16 -3.07
CA GLU A 51 13.09 -15.06 -1.71
C GLU A 51 11.71 -14.43 -1.76
N THR A 52 10.86 -14.79 -0.80
CA THR A 52 9.55 -14.18 -0.62
C THR A 52 9.55 -13.31 0.64
N SER A 53 8.99 -12.12 0.53
CA SER A 53 8.80 -11.23 1.68
C SER A 53 7.33 -11.22 2.09
N VAL A 54 7.07 -11.48 3.36
CA VAL A 54 5.71 -11.47 3.92
C VAL A 54 5.46 -10.18 4.70
N CYS A 55 4.23 -9.68 4.60
CA CYS A 55 3.76 -8.52 5.35
C CYS A 55 2.53 -8.93 6.13
N SER A 56 2.39 -8.46 7.37
CA SER A 56 1.14 -8.59 8.12
C SER A 56 0.43 -7.25 8.22
N ILE A 57 -0.90 -7.29 8.35
CA ILE A 57 -1.74 -6.11 8.54
C ILE A 57 -2.49 -6.22 9.85
N ILE A 58 -2.51 -5.13 10.61
CA ILE A 58 -3.38 -4.97 11.78
C ILE A 58 -4.45 -3.96 11.41
N ASN A 59 -5.70 -4.36 11.55
CA ASN A 59 -6.80 -3.42 11.51
C ASN A 59 -6.77 -2.58 12.79
N ALA A 60 -6.21 -1.37 12.67
CA ALA A 60 -6.02 -0.44 13.78
C ALA A 60 -7.29 0.37 14.05
N LYS A 61 -8.20 0.55 13.08
CA LYS A 61 -9.52 1.17 13.25
C LYS A 61 -10.43 0.67 12.14
N GLN A 62 -11.59 0.13 12.50
CA GLN A 62 -12.47 -0.56 11.55
C GLN A 62 -13.83 0.14 11.39
N GLY A 63 -14.33 0.17 10.16
CA GLY A 63 -15.69 0.63 9.86
C GLY A 63 -15.92 2.14 10.04
N ASN A 64 -17.19 2.55 9.93
CA ASN A 64 -17.64 3.95 10.02
C ASN A 64 -16.86 4.93 9.12
N CYS A 65 -16.35 4.45 7.97
CA CYS A 65 -15.69 5.31 7.01
C CYS A 65 -16.73 6.17 6.27
N GLY A 66 -16.56 7.49 6.28
CA GLY A 66 -17.48 8.43 5.61
C GLY A 66 -17.37 8.47 4.08
N GLU A 67 -16.33 7.85 3.52
CA GLU A 67 -16.05 7.80 2.09
C GLU A 67 -17.00 6.82 1.37
N ASP A 68 -17.27 7.04 0.09
CA ASP A 68 -18.25 6.30 -0.69
C ASP A 68 -17.63 5.30 -1.70
N CYS A 69 -16.41 4.82 -1.45
CA CYS A 69 -15.76 3.83 -2.31
C CYS A 69 -16.68 2.61 -2.52
N LYS A 70 -17.09 2.35 -3.77
CA LYS A 70 -18.12 1.34 -4.11
C LYS A 70 -17.74 -0.10 -3.75
N TYR A 71 -16.45 -0.40 -3.65
CA TYR A 71 -15.94 -1.72 -3.30
C TYR A 71 -15.73 -1.92 -1.79
N CYS A 72 -15.81 -0.86 -0.98
CA CYS A 72 -15.32 -0.90 0.39
C CYS A 72 -16.39 -1.35 1.38
N ALA A 73 -16.19 -2.53 2.00
CA ALA A 73 -17.10 -3.04 3.03
C ALA A 73 -17.15 -2.18 4.31
N GLN A 74 -16.19 -1.27 4.51
CA GLN A 74 -16.08 -0.45 5.73
C GLN A 74 -16.73 0.94 5.61
N SER A 75 -17.24 1.29 4.42
CA SER A 75 -17.98 2.54 4.20
C SER A 75 -19.33 2.50 4.91
N CYS A 76 -19.69 3.57 5.61
CA CYS A 76 -21.01 3.72 6.21
C CYS A 76 -22.11 4.04 5.17
N ARG A 77 -21.74 4.23 3.89
CA ARG A 77 -22.68 4.45 2.78
C ARG A 77 -23.34 3.14 2.32
N TRP A 78 -22.76 1.99 2.67
CA TRP A 78 -23.21 0.67 2.22
C TRP A 78 -23.68 -0.18 3.40
N LYS A 79 -24.67 -1.05 3.16
CA LYS A 79 -25.11 -2.06 4.14
C LYS A 79 -24.20 -3.29 4.03
N THR A 80 -23.36 -3.50 5.04
CA THR A 80 -22.38 -4.59 5.05
C THR A 80 -22.37 -5.27 6.43
N SER A 81 -21.64 -6.38 6.56
CA SER A 81 -21.43 -7.07 7.84
C SER A 81 -20.28 -6.49 8.67
N CYS A 82 -19.69 -5.36 8.24
CA CYS A 82 -18.58 -4.73 8.95
C CYS A 82 -19.02 -4.28 10.35
N LYS A 83 -18.31 -4.74 11.39
CA LYS A 83 -18.51 -4.32 12.78
C LYS A 83 -17.55 -3.19 13.11
N PRO A 84 -17.98 -1.94 13.31
CA PRO A 84 -17.07 -0.86 13.61
C PRO A 84 -16.32 -1.11 14.92
N SER A 85 -15.06 -0.72 14.98
CA SER A 85 -14.25 -0.73 16.20
C SER A 85 -13.43 0.54 16.31
N GLY A 86 -13.16 0.94 17.55
CA GLY A 86 -12.30 2.07 17.85
C GLY A 86 -10.84 1.84 17.43
N LEU A 87 -10.01 2.85 17.68
CA LEU A 87 -8.58 2.78 17.46
C LEU A 87 -7.95 1.73 18.40
N ILE A 88 -7.02 0.94 17.89
CA ILE A 88 -6.29 -0.08 18.65
C ILE A 88 -5.55 0.54 19.84
N GLY A 89 -5.55 -0.16 20.97
CA GLY A 89 -4.76 0.24 22.15
C GLY A 89 -3.26 0.08 21.91
N LEU A 90 -2.45 0.89 22.59
CA LEU A 90 -0.98 0.86 22.47
C LEU A 90 -0.42 -0.53 22.81
N GLU A 91 -0.82 -1.08 23.96
CA GLU A 91 -0.38 -2.39 24.45
C GLU A 91 -0.77 -3.51 23.48
N GLU A 92 -2.00 -3.46 22.96
CA GLU A 92 -2.49 -4.42 21.98
C GLU A 92 -1.70 -4.34 20.66
N ALA A 93 -1.38 -3.13 20.19
CA ALA A 93 -0.60 -2.92 18.98
C ALA A 93 0.82 -3.49 19.12
N VAL A 94 1.48 -3.25 20.26
CA VAL A 94 2.81 -3.79 20.56
C VAL A 94 2.76 -5.32 20.67
N GLU A 95 1.79 -5.90 21.37
CA GLU A 95 1.70 -7.35 21.52
C GLU A 95 1.47 -8.04 20.17
N LYS A 96 0.61 -7.48 19.30
CA LYS A 96 0.44 -8.00 17.94
C LYS A 96 1.73 -7.91 17.11
N CYS A 97 2.53 -6.86 17.29
CA CYS A 97 3.83 -6.72 16.63
C CYS A 97 4.86 -7.73 17.15
N ARG A 98 4.88 -7.99 18.46
CA ARG A 98 5.72 -9.03 19.06
C ARG A 98 5.37 -10.42 18.52
N LYS A 99 4.08 -10.75 18.45
CA LYS A 99 3.62 -12.00 17.82
C LYS A 99 4.04 -12.09 16.35
N ALA A 100 4.00 -10.99 15.60
CA ALA A 100 4.45 -10.99 14.21
C ALA A 100 5.95 -11.33 14.08
N LEU A 101 6.79 -10.87 15.02
CA LEU A 101 8.20 -11.26 15.09
C LEU A 101 8.36 -12.75 15.42
N ASP A 102 7.53 -13.31 16.30
CA ASP A 102 7.55 -14.76 16.59
C ASP A 102 7.27 -15.59 15.32
N PHE A 103 6.40 -15.09 14.43
CA PHE A 103 6.13 -15.67 13.11
C PHE A 103 7.16 -15.28 12.03
N LYS A 104 8.26 -14.61 12.40
CA LYS A 104 9.30 -14.13 11.50
C LYS A 104 8.78 -13.22 10.38
N VAL A 105 7.70 -12.47 10.65
CA VAL A 105 7.17 -11.49 9.71
C VAL A 105 8.07 -10.24 9.76
N PRO A 106 8.74 -9.87 8.65
CA PRO A 106 9.69 -8.75 8.65
C PRO A 106 9.02 -7.38 8.65
N ARG A 107 7.70 -7.32 8.36
CA ARG A 107 6.97 -6.06 8.16
C ARG A 107 5.53 -6.12 8.61
N LEU A 108 5.08 -5.09 9.31
CA LEU A 108 3.70 -4.96 9.78
C LEU A 108 3.11 -3.60 9.45
N SER A 109 1.84 -3.56 9.02
CA SER A 109 1.11 -2.32 8.75
C SER A 109 0.00 -2.08 9.77
N LEU A 110 -0.07 -0.86 10.32
CA LEU A 110 -1.29 -0.37 10.99
C LEU A 110 -2.19 0.29 9.94
N VAL A 111 -3.43 -0.19 9.83
CA VAL A 111 -4.39 0.22 8.81
C VAL A 111 -5.64 0.77 9.47
N THR A 112 -6.09 1.96 9.07
CA THR A 112 -7.29 2.60 9.63
C THR A 112 -8.33 2.87 8.56
N ALA A 113 -9.59 2.61 8.86
CA ALA A 113 -10.73 3.09 8.10
C ALA A 113 -10.94 4.60 8.26
N GLY A 114 -11.43 5.25 7.21
CA GLY A 114 -11.69 6.69 7.18
C GLY A 114 -10.98 7.39 6.02
N ARG A 115 -11.36 8.66 5.79
CA ARG A 115 -10.70 9.53 4.81
C ARG A 115 -9.25 9.81 5.16
N ALA A 116 -9.03 10.19 6.42
CA ALA A 116 -7.76 10.64 6.96
C ALA A 116 -7.78 10.42 8.48
N LEU A 117 -6.67 9.96 9.05
CA LEU A 117 -6.49 9.93 10.50
C LEU A 117 -5.94 11.27 10.98
N ILE A 118 -6.66 11.95 11.89
CA ILE A 118 -6.34 13.31 12.33
C ILE A 118 -6.46 13.47 13.85
N GLY A 119 -5.93 14.58 14.38
CA GLY A 119 -6.09 14.98 15.77
C GLY A 119 -5.58 13.92 16.77
N LYS A 120 -6.35 13.71 17.84
CA LYS A 120 -6.00 12.77 18.92
C LYS A 120 -5.77 11.33 18.44
N ASP A 121 -6.54 10.88 17.44
CA ASP A 121 -6.39 9.52 16.89
C ASP A 121 -5.04 9.36 16.17
N PHE A 122 -4.60 10.39 15.44
CA PHE A 122 -3.29 10.39 14.80
C PHE A 122 -2.15 10.41 15.83
N LEU A 123 -2.26 11.25 16.86
CA LEU A 123 -1.26 11.33 17.93
C LEU A 123 -1.12 10.01 18.69
N HIS A 124 -2.25 9.36 19.00
CA HIS A 124 -2.25 8.03 19.61
C HIS A 124 -1.57 6.97 18.73
N LEU A 125 -1.86 6.96 17.42
CA LEU A 125 -1.22 6.00 16.52
C LEU A 125 0.28 6.28 16.36
N LEU A 126 0.68 7.54 16.46
CA LEU A 126 2.09 7.95 16.46
C LEU A 126 2.82 7.41 17.70
N GLU A 127 2.19 7.44 18.88
CA GLU A 127 2.69 6.80 20.09
C GLU A 127 2.80 5.27 19.93
N CYS A 128 1.82 4.63 19.29
CA CYS A 128 1.89 3.21 18.96
C CYS A 128 3.12 2.89 18.10
N PHE A 129 3.36 3.66 17.03
CA PHE A 129 4.54 3.45 16.18
C PHE A 129 5.86 3.64 16.94
N ARG A 130 5.99 4.67 17.79
CA ARG A 130 7.17 4.88 18.63
C ARG A 130 7.40 3.72 19.59
N ALA A 131 6.32 3.23 20.22
CA ALA A 131 6.38 2.08 21.12
C ALA A 131 6.82 0.81 20.39
N ILE A 132 6.25 0.54 19.21
CA ILE A 132 6.64 -0.60 18.36
C ILE A 132 8.10 -0.48 17.93
N SER A 133 8.56 0.69 17.49
CA SER A 133 9.94 0.89 17.07
C SER A 133 10.95 0.63 18.20
N LYS A 134 10.56 0.90 19.46
CA LYS A 134 11.39 0.65 20.64
C LYS A 134 11.33 -0.81 21.11
N GLN A 135 10.14 -1.41 21.09
CA GLN A 135 9.87 -2.71 21.73
C GLN A 135 9.94 -3.91 20.78
N CYS A 136 9.85 -3.66 19.47
CA CYS A 136 9.91 -4.69 18.43
C CYS A 136 11.06 -4.38 17.45
N PRO A 137 12.32 -4.31 17.92
CA PRO A 137 13.45 -3.97 17.07
C PRO A 137 13.59 -4.98 15.91
N GLY A 138 13.87 -4.46 14.71
CA GLY A 138 13.97 -5.26 13.48
C GLY A 138 12.65 -5.42 12.72
N LEU A 139 11.50 -5.10 13.32
CA LEU A 139 10.22 -5.07 12.60
C LEU A 139 10.08 -3.77 11.80
N LYS A 140 9.90 -3.87 10.47
CA LYS A 140 9.61 -2.70 9.63
C LYS A 140 8.13 -2.33 9.74
N THR A 141 7.81 -1.07 9.99
CA THR A 141 6.42 -0.61 10.10
C THR A 141 5.94 0.12 8.85
N CYS A 142 4.67 -0.10 8.52
CA CYS A 142 3.94 0.60 7.47
C CYS A 142 2.71 1.29 8.06
N ALA A 143 2.27 2.35 7.38
CA ALA A 143 1.03 3.05 7.74
C ALA A 143 0.09 3.14 6.54
N SER A 144 -1.21 2.93 6.77
CA SER A 144 -2.29 3.15 5.80
C SER A 144 -3.40 3.95 6.47
N LEU A 145 -3.28 5.28 6.41
CA LEU A 145 -4.08 6.21 7.23
C LEU A 145 -4.95 7.16 6.41
N GLY A 146 -5.13 6.88 5.11
CA GLY A 146 -5.90 7.70 4.18
C GLY A 146 -5.10 8.88 3.61
N ILE A 147 -5.76 10.02 3.44
CA ILE A 147 -5.23 11.26 2.86
C ILE A 147 -4.74 12.16 4.01
N ILE A 148 -3.51 11.93 4.48
CA ILE A 148 -2.90 12.72 5.56
C ILE A 148 -1.94 13.78 5.03
N SER A 149 -1.70 14.82 5.83
CA SER A 149 -0.83 15.92 5.42
C SER A 149 0.65 15.53 5.33
N TYR A 150 1.43 16.34 4.61
CA TYR A 150 2.89 16.18 4.53
C TYR A 150 3.55 16.24 5.92
N GLN A 151 3.09 17.11 6.82
CA GLN A 151 3.63 17.17 8.18
C GLN A 151 3.39 15.87 8.95
N GLN A 152 2.18 15.28 8.83
CA GLN A 152 1.90 13.98 9.44
C GLN A 152 2.79 12.86 8.87
N MET A 153 3.14 12.91 7.58
CA MET A 153 4.10 11.96 6.99
C MET A 153 5.51 12.09 7.59
N LEU A 154 5.97 13.32 7.83
CA LEU A 154 7.25 13.57 8.52
C LEU A 154 7.22 13.03 9.96
N ASP A 155 6.11 13.24 10.67
CA ASP A 155 5.95 12.73 12.02
C ASP A 155 5.97 11.20 12.04
N LEU A 156 5.29 10.53 11.10
CA LEU A 156 5.33 9.07 10.94
C LEU A 156 6.76 8.58 10.67
N LYS A 157 7.48 9.25 9.77
CA LYS A 157 8.88 8.92 9.46
C LYS A 157 9.76 9.02 10.71
N ALA A 158 9.61 10.10 11.48
CA ALA A 158 10.32 10.31 12.74
C ALA A 158 9.95 9.28 13.82
N ALA A 159 8.72 8.75 13.79
CA ALA A 159 8.27 7.67 14.66
C ALA A 159 8.73 6.26 14.24
N GLY A 160 9.51 6.15 13.15
CA GLY A 160 10.08 4.88 12.68
C GLY A 160 9.28 4.18 11.57
N VAL A 161 8.22 4.81 11.05
CA VAL A 161 7.51 4.27 9.88
C VAL A 161 8.39 4.37 8.65
N VAL A 162 8.51 3.26 7.91
CA VAL A 162 9.39 3.21 6.72
C VAL A 162 8.62 3.27 5.41
N ARG A 163 7.32 2.95 5.42
CA ARG A 163 6.49 2.81 4.21
C ARG A 163 5.07 3.34 4.43
N TYR A 164 4.55 4.05 3.43
CA TYR A 164 3.16 4.48 3.38
C TYR A 164 2.40 3.71 2.31
N HIS A 165 1.24 3.17 2.69
CA HIS A 165 0.33 2.49 1.77
C HIS A 165 -0.80 3.45 1.38
N HIS A 166 -0.95 3.66 0.08
CA HIS A 166 -2.03 4.45 -0.50
C HIS A 166 -2.20 4.06 -1.97
N ASN A 167 -3.31 3.45 -2.34
CA ASN A 167 -3.54 3.04 -3.73
C ASN A 167 -4.02 4.23 -4.58
N LEU A 168 -3.91 4.17 -5.90
CA LEU A 168 -4.69 4.99 -6.83
C LEU A 168 -6.04 4.32 -7.18
N GLU A 169 -6.14 3.02 -6.90
CA GLU A 169 -7.29 2.13 -7.11
C GLU A 169 -7.62 1.84 -8.58
N THR A 170 -7.62 2.87 -9.44
CA THR A 170 -7.90 2.76 -10.88
C THR A 170 -7.37 3.98 -11.64
N SER A 171 -7.58 4.03 -12.96
CA SER A 171 -7.21 5.17 -13.79
C SER A 171 -7.92 6.45 -13.36
N ARG A 172 -7.32 7.60 -13.66
CA ARG A 172 -7.87 8.92 -13.32
C ARG A 172 -9.26 9.13 -13.93
N GLU A 173 -9.47 8.63 -15.14
CA GLU A 173 -10.71 8.77 -15.91
C GLU A 173 -11.83 7.90 -15.35
N PHE A 174 -11.50 6.72 -14.80
CA PHE A 174 -12.50 5.81 -14.26
C PHE A 174 -12.80 6.04 -12.78
N PHE A 175 -11.89 6.68 -12.04
CA PHE A 175 -12.02 6.90 -10.59
C PHE A 175 -13.34 7.54 -10.13
N PRO A 176 -13.95 8.52 -10.84
CA PRO A 176 -15.26 9.06 -10.46
C PRO A 176 -16.39 8.03 -10.45
N ASN A 177 -16.24 6.92 -11.17
CA ASN A 177 -17.17 5.79 -11.10
C ASN A 177 -16.96 4.91 -9.87
N ILE A 178 -15.87 5.09 -9.11
CA ILE A 178 -15.50 4.28 -7.96
C ILE A 178 -15.72 5.01 -6.63
N CYS A 179 -15.38 6.29 -6.55
CA CYS A 179 -15.52 7.12 -5.36
C CYS A 179 -15.73 8.58 -5.76
N THR A 180 -16.63 9.28 -5.07
CA THR A 180 -16.93 10.70 -5.31
C THR A 180 -16.59 11.59 -4.11
N THR A 181 -16.37 11.01 -2.93
CA THR A 181 -16.05 11.78 -1.72
C THR A 181 -14.63 12.33 -1.71
N HIS A 182 -13.70 11.77 -2.48
CA HIS A 182 -12.37 12.34 -2.77
C HIS A 182 -12.00 12.15 -4.23
N THR A 183 -10.97 12.85 -4.67
CA THR A 183 -10.49 12.82 -6.06
C THR A 183 -9.28 11.91 -6.23
N TRP A 184 -9.07 11.44 -7.46
CA TRP A 184 -7.84 10.74 -7.83
C TRP A 184 -6.58 11.60 -7.58
N GLN A 185 -6.68 12.93 -7.79
CA GLN A 185 -5.57 13.85 -7.59
C GLN A 185 -5.14 13.92 -6.13
N GLU A 186 -6.09 13.95 -5.18
CA GLU A 186 -5.75 13.91 -3.75
C GLU A 186 -4.96 12.65 -3.36
N ARG A 187 -5.25 11.51 -4.01
CA ARG A 187 -4.52 10.26 -3.81
C ARG A 187 -3.09 10.34 -4.36
N MET A 188 -2.93 10.89 -5.57
CA MET A 188 -1.62 11.14 -6.17
C MET A 188 -0.79 12.12 -5.32
N ASP A 189 -1.39 13.21 -4.86
CA ASP A 189 -0.72 14.20 -4.01
C ASP A 189 -0.27 13.59 -2.68
N THR A 190 -1.08 12.69 -2.11
CA THR A 190 -0.71 11.91 -0.90
C THR A 190 0.53 11.05 -1.15
N LEU A 191 0.61 10.37 -2.30
CA LEU A 191 1.78 9.55 -2.68
C LEU A 191 3.03 10.41 -2.89
N LEU A 192 2.89 11.57 -3.54
CA LEU A 192 3.99 12.51 -3.73
C LEU A 192 4.48 13.07 -2.39
N ALA A 193 3.57 13.40 -1.48
CA ALA A 193 3.90 13.84 -0.12
C ALA A 193 4.63 12.75 0.69
N ALA A 194 4.16 11.50 0.64
CA ALA A 194 4.83 10.38 1.30
C ALA A 194 6.25 10.16 0.76
N ARG A 195 6.41 10.18 -0.57
CA ARG A 195 7.73 10.07 -1.21
C ARG A 195 8.65 11.22 -0.80
N LYS A 196 8.13 12.45 -0.80
CA LYS A 196 8.87 13.65 -0.38
C LYS A 196 9.31 13.56 1.09
N ALA A 197 8.51 12.95 1.96
CA ALA A 197 8.83 12.72 3.37
C ALA A 197 9.85 11.57 3.58
N GLY A 198 10.30 10.92 2.50
CA GLY A 198 11.28 9.83 2.57
C GLY A 198 10.68 8.48 2.97
N LEU A 199 9.37 8.28 2.78
CA LEU A 199 8.71 6.99 2.98
C LEU A 199 8.74 6.17 1.68
N GLU A 200 8.96 4.86 1.80
CA GLU A 200 8.68 3.91 0.71
C GLU A 200 7.19 3.98 0.35
N LEU A 201 6.84 3.80 -0.93
CA LEU A 201 5.45 3.73 -1.37
C LEU A 201 5.01 2.28 -1.55
N CYS A 202 3.80 1.96 -1.09
CA CYS A 202 3.04 0.78 -1.50
C CYS A 202 1.73 1.26 -2.11
N CYS A 203 1.61 1.07 -3.42
CA CYS A 203 0.50 1.57 -4.22
C CYS A 203 0.20 0.57 -5.33
N GLY A 204 -1.10 0.29 -5.52
CA GLY A 204 -1.65 -0.28 -6.75
C GLY A 204 -2.67 0.66 -7.39
N GLY A 205 -3.06 0.34 -8.62
CA GLY A 205 -3.85 1.22 -9.47
C GLY A 205 -3.00 2.16 -10.29
#